data_AF-A0A0N4W3G6-F1
#
_entry.id   AF-A0A0N4W3G6-F1
#
_cell.length_a   1.000
_cell.length_b   1.000
_cell.length_c   1.000
_cell.angle_alpha   90.00
_cell.angle_beta   90.00
_cell.angle_gamma   90.00
#
_symmetry.space_group_name_H-M   'P 1'
#
loop_
_entity.id
_entity.type
_entity.pdbx_description
1 polymer ?
#
loop_
_entity_poly.entity_id
_entity_poly.type
_entity_poly.pdbx_seq_one_letter_code
_entity_poly.pdbx_strand_id
1 'polypeptide(L)'
;MAGDFDYEVSRKIWEAAVPIEFQVEREDDSGDACRPSYAMLPRCSYFPLHLSRILEQVRAREESVKLDTEKVWLECNGMPLKTYYPVGVLFDLHQSSDSPTVTVIIKTTPRPEGVSTVTKDVMEAMFIQSLKEANYLKRRKDQVVSTMKIDEHKQLWSGLVHDRFDEFWSINRRLMESTEERPFHDIPIRLYINGQPFRQIPQPPFDENGEPRTLSHALTSLSPDLVENGKYRFISHGITLPLETPLIYLGKNLAYPDNFVHICAVMDNSA
;
A
#
# COMPACT_ATOMS: atom_id res chain seq x y z
N MET A 1 14.05 -24.92 0.90
CA MET A 1 12.91 -24.60 1.80
C MET A 1 12.78 -23.12 2.13
N ALA A 2 13.82 -22.28 1.99
CA ALA A 2 13.67 -20.83 2.12
C ALA A 2 13.10 -20.24 0.82
N GLY A 3 11.80 -19.94 0.79
CA GLY A 3 11.18 -19.25 -0.34
C GLY A 3 9.90 -19.88 -0.89
N ASP A 4 9.20 -20.73 -0.15
CA ASP A 4 7.85 -21.15 -0.54
C ASP A 4 6.78 -20.15 -0.08
N PHE A 5 5.60 -20.23 -0.70
CA PHE A 5 4.44 -19.44 -0.33
C PHE A 5 3.98 -19.82 1.09
N ASP A 6 3.94 -18.83 1.97
CA ASP A 6 3.50 -18.97 3.34
C ASP A 6 2.05 -18.49 3.47
N TYR A 7 1.15 -19.46 3.65
CA TYR A 7 -0.28 -19.19 3.80
C TYR A 7 -0.58 -18.37 5.06
N GLU A 8 0.07 -18.67 6.19
CA GLU A 8 -0.22 -18.00 7.46
C GLU A 8 0.22 -16.54 7.42
N VAL A 9 1.40 -16.26 6.87
CA VAL A 9 1.89 -14.89 6.67
C VAL A 9 0.96 -14.13 5.73
N SER A 10 0.60 -14.72 4.59
CA SER A 10 -0.27 -14.10 3.60
C SER A 10 -1.66 -13.80 4.16
N ARG A 11 -2.21 -14.70 4.98
CA ARG A 11 -3.50 -14.54 5.64
C ARG A 11 -3.46 -13.42 6.67
N LYS A 12 -2.44 -13.39 7.52
CA LYS A 12 -2.25 -12.33 8.53
C LYS A 12 -2.10 -10.95 7.89
N ILE A 13 -1.35 -10.84 6.79
CA ILE A 13 -1.20 -9.60 6.03
C ILE A 13 -2.56 -9.13 5.49
N TRP A 14 -3.33 -10.04 4.91
CA TRP A 14 -4.64 -9.73 4.35
C TRP A 14 -5.63 -9.23 5.40
N GLU A 15 -5.71 -9.91 6.55
CA GLU A 15 -6.64 -9.60 7.64
C GLU A 15 -6.21 -8.40 8.49
N ALA A 16 -4.97 -7.92 8.31
CA ALA A 16 -4.46 -6.81 9.10
C ALA A 16 -5.20 -5.51 8.78
N ALA A 17 -5.58 -4.78 9.83
CA ALA A 17 -6.24 -3.48 9.75
C ALA A 17 -5.52 -2.44 10.60
N VAL A 18 -5.73 -1.17 10.27
CA VAL A 18 -5.16 -0.02 10.98
C VAL A 18 -6.26 0.92 11.47
N PRO A 19 -6.10 1.50 12.66
CA PRO A 19 -7.06 2.46 13.20
C PRO A 19 -6.81 3.85 12.59
N ILE A 20 -7.83 4.39 11.93
CA ILE A 20 -7.79 5.72 11.35
C ILE A 20 -8.81 6.61 12.07
N GLU A 21 -8.35 7.78 12.46
CA GLU A 21 -9.19 8.85 13.00
C GLU A 21 -9.53 9.83 11.87
N PHE A 22 -10.81 10.04 11.61
CA PHE A 22 -11.32 10.98 10.63
C PHE A 22 -11.86 12.23 11.32
N GLN A 23 -11.38 13.38 10.87
CA GLN A 23 -11.85 14.70 11.29
C GLN A 23 -12.30 15.48 10.05
N VAL A 24 -13.26 16.38 10.20
CA VAL A 24 -13.68 17.28 9.12
C VAL A 24 -13.05 18.65 9.35
N GLU A 25 -12.54 19.26 8.29
CA GLU A 25 -12.10 20.65 8.33
C GLU A 25 -13.26 21.59 8.68
N ARG A 26 -13.06 22.44 9.69
CA ARG A 26 -13.97 23.53 10.03
C ARG A 26 -13.29 24.87 9.73
N GLU A 27 -14.01 25.77 9.09
CA GLU A 27 -13.59 27.16 8.90
C GLU A 27 -13.85 28.02 10.16
N ASP A 28 -14.74 27.58 11.05
CA ASP A 28 -15.18 28.35 12.21
C ASP A 28 -14.46 27.92 13.50
N ASP A 29 -13.76 28.86 14.13
CA ASP A 29 -13.02 28.75 15.40
C ASP A 29 -13.95 28.65 16.63
N SER A 30 -15.14 28.08 16.44
CA SER A 30 -16.26 28.05 17.40
C SER A 30 -16.01 27.19 18.65
N GLY A 31 -14.81 26.63 18.83
CA GLY A 31 -14.41 25.86 20.01
C GLY A 31 -15.12 24.52 20.20
N ASP A 32 -16.16 24.22 19.42
CA ASP A 32 -16.86 22.95 19.44
C ASP A 32 -16.12 21.98 18.51
N ALA A 33 -15.23 21.16 19.08
CA ALA A 33 -14.48 20.19 18.30
C ALA A 33 -15.46 19.16 17.68
N CYS A 34 -15.43 19.02 16.34
CA CYS A 34 -16.06 17.90 15.65
C CYS A 34 -15.66 16.61 16.36
N ARG A 35 -16.64 15.78 16.74
CA ARG A 35 -16.33 14.50 17.38
C ARG A 35 -15.64 13.61 16.33
N PRO A 36 -14.38 13.20 16.55
CA PRO A 36 -13.69 12.36 15.58
C PRO A 36 -14.47 11.08 15.31
N SER A 37 -14.44 10.65 14.05
CA SER A 37 -14.95 9.34 13.65
C SER A 37 -13.79 8.36 13.54
N TYR A 38 -13.95 7.16 14.05
CA TYR A 38 -12.90 6.14 14.02
C TYR A 38 -13.33 4.98 13.14
N ALA A 39 -12.41 4.47 12.33
CA ALA A 39 -12.64 3.24 11.59
C ALA A 39 -11.37 2.38 11.55
N MET A 40 -11.57 1.06 11.64
CA MET A 40 -10.54 0.09 11.29
C MET A 40 -10.58 -0.13 9.79
N LEU A 41 -9.51 0.21 9.09
CA LEU A 41 -9.39 0.02 7.64
C LEU A 41 -8.38 -1.10 7.33
N PRO A 42 -8.70 -2.04 6.42
CA PRO A 42 -7.77 -3.09 6.03
C PRO A 42 -6.50 -2.49 5.39
N ARG A 43 -5.32 -2.95 5.80
CA ARG A 43 -4.01 -2.45 5.32
C ARG A 43 -3.88 -2.57 3.81
N CYS A 44 -4.33 -3.68 3.26
CA CYS A 44 -4.23 -3.98 1.84
C CYS A 44 -5.26 -3.25 0.96
N SER A 45 -6.21 -2.53 1.55
CA SER A 45 -7.26 -1.81 0.83
C SER A 45 -6.83 -0.38 0.46
N TYR A 46 -7.73 0.38 -0.16
CA TYR A 46 -7.50 1.76 -0.61
C TYR A 46 -8.60 2.69 -0.10
N PHE A 47 -8.26 3.95 0.23
CA PHE A 47 -9.22 4.93 0.74
C PHE A 47 -10.47 5.15 -0.12
N PRO A 48 -10.39 5.21 -1.48
CA PRO A 48 -11.57 5.39 -2.34
C PRO A 48 -12.65 4.32 -2.17
N LEU A 49 -12.30 3.11 -1.70
CA LEU A 49 -13.26 2.04 -1.45
C LEU A 49 -14.13 2.31 -0.22
N HIS A 50 -13.58 3.00 0.78
CA HIS A 50 -14.21 3.25 2.08
C HIS A 50 -14.80 4.65 2.21
N LEU A 51 -14.39 5.59 1.35
CA LEU A 51 -14.69 7.01 1.48
C LEU A 51 -16.21 7.29 1.58
N SER A 52 -17.04 6.70 0.73
CA SER A 52 -18.50 6.91 0.78
C SER A 52 -19.09 6.56 2.15
N ARG A 53 -18.71 5.40 2.72
CA ARG A 53 -19.18 4.95 4.03
C ARG A 53 -18.68 5.86 5.16
N ILE A 54 -17.42 6.31 5.07
CA ILE A 54 -16.84 7.23 6.06
C ILE A 54 -17.59 8.56 6.03
N LEU A 55 -17.84 9.12 4.84
CA LEU A 55 -18.57 10.38 4.70
C LEU A 55 -20.01 10.25 5.21
N GLU A 56 -20.70 9.14 4.96
CA GLU A 56 -22.04 8.89 5.52
C GLU A 56 -22.02 8.85 7.06
N GLN A 57 -21.05 8.17 7.67
CA GLN A 57 -20.90 8.13 9.13
C GLN A 57 -20.65 9.51 9.73
N VAL A 58 -19.84 10.33 9.05
CA VAL A 58 -19.55 11.71 9.46
C VAL A 58 -20.79 12.59 9.30
N ARG A 59 -21.48 12.54 8.16
CA ARG A 59 -22.74 13.29 7.93
C ARG A 59 -23.83 12.93 8.94
N ALA A 60 -23.94 11.66 9.33
CA ALA A 60 -24.91 11.21 10.33
C ALA A 60 -24.67 11.81 11.73
N ARG A 61 -23.45 12.29 12.01
CA ARG A 61 -23.09 12.98 13.25
C ARG A 61 -23.15 14.50 13.12
N GLU A 62 -23.01 15.01 11.91
CA GLU A 62 -22.94 16.44 11.60
C GLU A 62 -23.81 16.80 10.39
N GLU A 63 -25.10 17.05 10.64
CA GLU A 63 -26.08 17.38 9.59
C GLU A 63 -25.77 18.69 8.85
N SER A 64 -24.99 19.59 9.45
CA SER A 64 -24.65 20.91 8.89
C SER A 64 -23.61 20.84 7.76
N VAL A 65 -22.83 19.76 7.66
CA VAL A 65 -21.72 19.69 6.70
C VAL A 65 -22.15 19.03 5.39
N LYS A 66 -22.14 19.81 4.30
CA LYS A 66 -22.34 19.30 2.94
C LYS A 66 -21.06 18.64 2.42
N LEU A 67 -20.87 17.37 2.77
CA LEU A 67 -19.80 16.56 2.19
C LEU A 67 -20.23 16.08 0.80
N ASP A 68 -19.34 16.13 -0.19
CA ASP A 68 -19.56 15.59 -1.54
C ASP A 68 -18.36 14.71 -1.88
N THR A 69 -18.60 13.42 -2.11
CA THR A 69 -17.56 12.39 -2.28
C THR A 69 -16.57 12.74 -3.41
N GLU A 70 -17.02 13.44 -4.45
CA GLU A 70 -16.16 13.78 -5.59
C GLU A 70 -15.31 15.03 -5.34
N LYS A 71 -15.76 15.91 -4.44
CA LYS A 71 -15.12 17.20 -4.14
C LYS A 71 -14.15 17.12 -2.98
N VAL A 72 -14.40 16.24 -2.01
CA VAL A 72 -13.52 16.11 -0.86
C VAL A 72 -12.13 15.62 -1.25
N TRP A 73 -11.15 15.99 -0.44
CA TRP A 73 -9.82 15.39 -0.47
C TRP A 73 -9.36 15.13 0.96
N LEU A 74 -8.34 14.27 1.09
CA LEU A 74 -7.86 13.82 2.39
C LEU A 74 -6.48 14.40 2.65
N GLU A 75 -6.26 14.92 3.86
CA GLU A 75 -4.99 15.45 4.33
C GLU A 75 -4.50 14.65 5.54
N CYS A 76 -3.20 14.47 5.66
CA CYS A 76 -2.57 13.93 6.86
C CYS A 76 -1.24 14.66 7.08
N ASN A 77 -0.96 15.07 8.33
CA ASN A 77 0.25 15.79 8.70
C ASN A 77 0.54 17.01 7.78
N GLY A 78 -0.50 17.75 7.38
CA GLY A 78 -0.40 18.92 6.52
C GLY A 78 -0.13 18.61 5.03
N MET A 79 -0.19 17.35 4.61
CA MET A 79 0.03 16.93 3.22
C MET A 79 -1.20 16.23 2.63
N PRO A 80 -1.55 16.52 1.36
CA PRO A 80 -2.57 15.75 0.65
C PRO A 80 -2.20 14.27 0.54
N LEU A 81 -3.10 13.39 0.96
CA LEU A 81 -2.92 11.96 0.89
C LEU A 81 -3.03 11.46 -0.55
N LYS A 82 -2.05 10.66 -0.96
CA LYS A 82 -2.09 9.89 -2.21
C LYS A 82 -2.98 8.67 -2.01
N THR A 83 -4.29 8.87 -2.11
CA THR A 83 -5.33 7.86 -1.80
C THR A 83 -5.27 6.57 -2.64
N TYR A 84 -4.48 6.57 -3.72
CA TYR A 84 -4.16 5.41 -4.54
C TYR A 84 -3.00 4.54 -4.01
N TYR A 85 -2.32 4.95 -2.94
CA TYR A 85 -1.45 4.05 -2.18
C TYR A 85 -2.28 3.20 -1.22
N PRO A 86 -1.86 1.95 -0.93
CA PRO A 86 -2.55 1.12 0.05
C PRO A 86 -2.66 1.82 1.40
N VAL A 87 -3.77 1.59 2.11
CA VAL A 87 -4.03 2.19 3.42
C VAL A 87 -2.90 1.90 4.41
N GLY A 88 -2.37 0.68 4.42
CA GLY A 88 -1.25 0.28 5.27
C GLY A 88 0.04 1.04 4.98
N VAL A 89 0.31 1.37 3.71
CA VAL A 89 1.47 2.18 3.30
C VAL A 89 1.30 3.62 3.78
N LEU A 90 0.12 4.20 3.58
CA LEU A 90 -0.17 5.56 4.07
C LEU A 90 -0.08 5.64 5.59
N PHE A 91 -0.57 4.61 6.29
CA PHE A 91 -0.43 4.49 7.74
C PHE A 91 1.04 4.42 8.15
N ASP A 92 1.82 3.49 7.59
CA ASP A 92 3.23 3.29 7.96
C ASP A 92 4.09 4.54 7.68
N LEU A 93 3.72 5.37 6.69
CA LEU A 93 4.40 6.65 6.38
C LEU A 93 4.06 7.80 7.34
N HIS A 94 2.85 7.84 7.89
CA HIS A 94 2.33 8.99 8.64
C HIS A 94 2.13 8.71 10.14
N GLN A 95 2.25 7.46 10.55
CA GLN A 95 2.11 7.03 11.93
C GLN A 95 3.14 7.70 12.83
N SER A 96 2.66 8.40 13.86
CA SER A 96 3.48 8.93 14.95
C SER A 96 3.69 7.88 16.03
N SER A 97 4.80 7.97 16.78
CA SER A 97 5.01 7.14 17.97
C SER A 97 4.07 7.51 19.14
N ASP A 98 3.47 8.70 19.10
CA ASP A 98 2.72 9.27 20.23
C ASP A 98 1.22 8.94 20.23
N SER A 99 0.68 8.43 19.12
CA SER A 99 -0.74 8.08 18.99
C SER A 99 -0.89 6.70 18.38
N PRO A 100 -1.82 5.84 18.84
CA PRO A 100 -2.10 4.58 18.16
C PRO A 100 -2.84 4.75 16.82
N THR A 101 -3.36 5.96 16.51
CA THR A 101 -4.13 6.27 15.30
C THR A 101 -3.38 7.23 14.38
N VAL A 102 -3.69 7.14 13.08
CA VAL A 102 -3.38 8.21 12.12
C VAL A 102 -4.60 9.09 11.95
N THR A 103 -4.42 10.41 12.15
CA THR A 103 -5.46 11.41 11.90
C THR A 103 -5.48 11.79 10.43
N VAL A 104 -6.65 11.64 9.81
CA VAL A 104 -6.95 12.02 8.43
C VAL A 104 -8.02 13.10 8.45
N ILE A 105 -7.67 14.27 7.90
CA ILE A 105 -8.56 15.42 7.81
C ILE A 105 -9.27 15.37 6.46
N ILE A 106 -10.60 15.40 6.49
CA ILE A 106 -11.47 15.49 5.33
C ILE A 106 -11.64 16.98 5.02
N LYS A 107 -11.07 17.38 3.89
CA LYS A 107 -11.06 18.75 3.40
C LYS A 107 -12.18 18.97 2.40
N THR A 108 -12.94 20.05 2.59
CA THR A 108 -13.99 20.50 1.67
C THR A 108 -13.57 21.70 0.83
N THR A 109 -12.41 22.28 1.15
CA THR A 109 -11.75 23.34 0.39
C THR A 109 -11.36 22.87 -1.02
N PRO A 110 -11.18 23.80 -1.98
CA PRO A 110 -10.71 23.47 -3.32
C PRO A 110 -9.44 22.63 -3.27
N ARG A 111 -9.43 21.55 -4.05
CA ARG A 111 -8.33 20.60 -4.05
C ARG A 111 -7.03 21.27 -4.54
N PRO A 112 -5.88 21.07 -3.86
CA PRO A 112 -4.60 21.60 -4.30
C PRO A 112 -4.20 21.10 -5.70
N GLU A 113 -3.41 21.90 -6.41
CA GLU A 113 -2.89 21.54 -7.73
C GLU A 113 -2.07 20.23 -7.67
N GLY A 114 -2.28 19.33 -8.61
CA GLY A 114 -1.59 18.03 -8.68
C GLY A 114 -2.18 16.91 -7.82
N VAL A 115 -3.22 17.17 -7.02
CA VAL A 115 -3.93 16.11 -6.27
C VAL A 115 -5.08 15.58 -7.13
N SER A 116 -5.01 14.32 -7.54
CA SER A 116 -6.04 13.69 -8.39
C SER A 116 -7.23 13.15 -7.58
N THR A 117 -8.45 13.29 -8.12
CA THR A 117 -9.60 12.49 -7.66
C THR A 117 -9.38 11.03 -8.07
N VAL A 118 -9.53 10.11 -7.13
CA VAL A 118 -9.50 8.67 -7.42
C VAL A 118 -10.86 8.10 -7.03
N THR A 119 -11.68 7.78 -8.04
CA THR A 119 -12.95 7.06 -7.86
C THR A 119 -12.69 5.56 -7.71
N LYS A 120 -13.73 4.78 -7.38
CA LYS A 120 -13.61 3.31 -7.29
C LYS A 120 -13.17 2.70 -8.63
N ASP A 121 -13.73 3.16 -9.74
CA ASP A 121 -13.41 2.67 -11.08
C ASP A 121 -11.97 3.03 -11.50
N VAL A 122 -11.52 4.25 -11.18
CA VAL A 122 -10.13 4.66 -11.41
C VAL A 122 -9.17 3.83 -10.55
N MET A 123 -9.55 3.56 -9.29
CA MET A 123 -8.76 2.71 -8.40
C MET A 123 -8.67 1.27 -8.93
N GLU A 124 -9.76 0.70 -9.45
CA GLU A 124 -9.74 -0.62 -10.10
C GLU A 124 -8.76 -0.64 -11.28
N ALA A 125 -8.81 0.37 -12.16
CA ALA A 125 -7.89 0.47 -13.28
C ALA A 125 -6.42 0.57 -12.83
N MET A 126 -6.12 1.39 -11.81
CA MET A 126 -4.78 1.53 -11.24
C MET A 126 -4.28 0.24 -10.56
N PHE A 127 -5.18 -0.50 -9.90
CA PHE A 127 -4.88 -1.78 -9.28
C PHE A 127 -4.50 -2.83 -10.34
N ILE A 128 -5.31 -2.98 -11.39
CA ILE A 128 -5.02 -3.89 -12.52
C ILE A 128 -3.74 -3.48 -13.25
N GLN A 129 -3.48 -2.18 -13.41
CA GLN A 129 -2.24 -1.71 -14.00
C GLN A 129 -1.02 -2.07 -13.13
N SER A 130 -1.11 -1.94 -11.81
CA SER A 130 -0.04 -2.36 -10.89
C SER A 130 0.20 -3.86 -10.95
N LEU A 131 -0.87 -4.68 -11.02
CA LEU A 131 -0.73 -6.13 -11.22
C LEU A 131 0.00 -6.48 -12.52
N LYS A 132 -0.34 -5.81 -13.62
CA LYS A 132 0.33 -5.98 -14.93
C LYS A 132 1.81 -5.64 -14.85
N GLU A 133 2.12 -4.52 -14.20
CA GLU A 133 3.50 -4.06 -14.00
C GLU A 133 4.30 -5.04 -13.14
N ALA A 134 3.76 -5.46 -11.99
CA ALA A 134 4.39 -6.43 -11.10
C ALA A 134 4.65 -7.77 -11.80
N ASN A 135 3.70 -8.25 -12.60
CA ASN A 135 3.92 -9.46 -13.38
C ASN A 135 4.98 -9.28 -14.46
N TYR A 136 5.01 -8.14 -15.14
CA TYR A 136 6.06 -7.86 -16.11
C TYR A 136 7.45 -7.80 -15.47
N LEU A 137 7.57 -7.31 -14.23
CA LEU A 137 8.83 -7.39 -13.48
C LEU A 137 9.20 -8.84 -13.13
N LYS A 138 8.25 -9.63 -12.64
CA LYS A 138 8.47 -11.05 -12.27
C LYS A 138 8.80 -11.95 -13.46
N ARG A 139 8.22 -11.70 -14.63
CA ARG A 139 8.22 -12.61 -15.79
C ARG A 139 8.83 -12.03 -17.07
N ARG A 140 9.13 -10.74 -17.10
CA ARG A 140 9.50 -10.02 -18.33
C ARG A 140 8.47 -10.27 -19.45
N LYS A 141 8.92 -10.78 -20.59
CA LYS A 141 8.07 -11.08 -21.76
C LYS A 141 7.29 -12.40 -21.63
N ASP A 142 7.47 -13.20 -20.58
CA ASP A 142 6.69 -14.42 -20.39
C ASP A 142 5.22 -14.10 -20.06
N GLN A 143 4.34 -14.60 -20.93
CA GLN A 143 2.97 -14.18 -21.22
C GLN A 143 1.91 -14.54 -20.13
N VAL A 144 2.23 -14.45 -18.84
CA VAL A 144 1.22 -14.82 -17.81
C VAL A 144 0.09 -13.79 -17.70
N VAL A 145 0.35 -12.49 -17.89
CA VAL A 145 -0.71 -11.47 -17.80
C VAL A 145 -1.35 -11.11 -19.15
N SER A 146 -0.71 -11.38 -20.28
CA SER A 146 -1.39 -11.31 -21.58
C SER A 146 -2.40 -12.44 -21.81
N THR A 147 -2.48 -13.41 -20.89
CA THR A 147 -3.44 -14.53 -20.95
C THR A 147 -4.56 -14.44 -19.92
N MET A 148 -4.53 -13.47 -18.99
CA MET A 148 -5.61 -13.32 -18.01
C MET A 148 -6.89 -12.82 -18.67
N LYS A 149 -8.00 -13.49 -18.36
CA LYS A 149 -9.33 -13.10 -18.85
C LYS A 149 -9.86 -11.92 -18.04
N ILE A 150 -10.76 -11.15 -18.66
CA ILE A 150 -11.45 -10.02 -18.00
C ILE A 150 -12.14 -10.48 -16.71
N ASP A 151 -12.71 -11.68 -16.68
CA ASP A 151 -13.37 -12.23 -15.49
C ASP A 151 -12.39 -12.50 -14.34
N GLU A 152 -11.15 -12.89 -14.63
CA GLU A 152 -10.12 -13.08 -13.60
C GLU A 152 -9.67 -11.74 -13.00
N HIS A 153 -9.60 -10.67 -13.81
CA HIS A 153 -9.36 -9.31 -13.29
C HIS A 153 -10.48 -8.86 -12.35
N LYS A 154 -11.74 -9.08 -12.76
CA LYS A 154 -12.91 -8.77 -11.92
C LYS A 154 -12.92 -9.59 -10.63
N GLN A 155 -12.51 -10.86 -10.69
CA GLN A 155 -12.41 -11.71 -9.50
C GLN A 155 -11.33 -11.23 -8.53
N LEU A 156 -10.13 -10.87 -9.03
CA LEU A 156 -9.08 -10.28 -8.18
C LEU A 156 -9.56 -8.99 -7.50
N TRP A 157 -10.16 -8.08 -8.27
CA TRP A 157 -10.69 -6.84 -7.73
C TRP A 157 -11.82 -7.08 -6.72
N SER A 158 -12.78 -7.92 -7.07
CA SER A 158 -13.90 -8.27 -6.19
C SER A 158 -13.45 -8.97 -4.91
N GLY A 159 -12.43 -9.83 -5.00
CA GLY A 159 -11.80 -10.46 -3.84
C GLY A 159 -11.24 -9.42 -2.88
N LEU A 160 -10.53 -8.41 -3.39
CA LEU A 160 -10.00 -7.31 -2.59
C LEU A 160 -11.10 -6.43 -1.98
N VAL A 161 -12.08 -6.00 -2.78
CA VAL A 161 -13.14 -5.08 -2.34
C VAL A 161 -14.02 -5.69 -1.25
N HIS A 162 -14.30 -6.99 -1.34
CA HIS A 162 -15.19 -7.70 -0.41
C HIS A 162 -14.44 -8.51 0.66
N ASP A 163 -13.12 -8.33 0.79
CA ASP A 163 -12.30 -9.01 1.79
C ASP A 163 -12.33 -10.55 1.69
N ARG A 164 -12.41 -11.08 0.46
CA ARG A 164 -12.49 -12.52 0.16
C ARG A 164 -11.13 -13.08 -0.24
N PHE A 165 -10.32 -13.39 0.78
CA PHE A 165 -8.96 -13.93 0.63
C PHE A 165 -8.87 -15.14 -0.31
N ASP A 166 -9.70 -16.17 -0.12
CA ASP A 166 -9.57 -17.42 -0.87
C ASP A 166 -9.95 -17.24 -2.35
N GLU A 167 -10.96 -16.41 -2.63
CA GLU A 167 -11.33 -16.06 -4.01
C GLU A 167 -10.21 -15.29 -4.70
N PHE A 168 -9.57 -14.34 -4.00
CA PHE A 168 -8.43 -13.59 -4.51
C PHE A 168 -7.24 -14.51 -4.80
N TRP A 169 -6.83 -15.33 -3.82
CA TRP A 169 -5.65 -16.18 -3.93
C TRP A 169 -5.81 -17.36 -4.87
N SER A 170 -7.05 -17.81 -5.17
CA SER A 170 -7.29 -18.81 -6.22
C SER A 170 -6.79 -18.36 -7.60
N ILE A 171 -6.73 -17.05 -7.85
CA ILE A 171 -6.19 -16.47 -9.07
C ILE A 171 -4.76 -15.98 -8.85
N ASN A 172 -4.52 -15.22 -7.76
CA ASN A 172 -3.24 -14.57 -7.51
C ASN A 172 -2.08 -15.57 -7.33
N ARG A 173 -2.35 -16.79 -6.85
CA ARG A 173 -1.31 -17.82 -6.68
C ARG A 173 -0.54 -18.08 -7.98
N ARG A 174 -1.22 -18.11 -9.13
CA ARG A 174 -0.59 -18.29 -10.46
C ARG A 174 0.38 -17.17 -10.83
N LEU A 175 0.11 -15.95 -10.35
CA LEU A 175 0.99 -14.79 -10.54
C LEU A 175 2.21 -14.85 -9.60
N MET A 176 2.09 -15.56 -8.47
CA MET A 176 3.08 -15.62 -7.39
C MET A 176 3.91 -16.93 -7.38
N GLU A 177 3.56 -17.90 -8.22
CA GLU A 177 4.34 -19.13 -8.38
C GLU A 177 5.75 -18.82 -8.86
N SER A 178 6.78 -19.36 -8.22
CA SER A 178 8.17 -19.25 -8.69
C SER A 178 8.84 -20.59 -8.45
N THR A 179 9.25 -21.23 -9.53
CA THR A 179 9.88 -22.55 -9.58
C THR A 179 11.26 -22.44 -10.24
N GLU A 180 12.08 -23.48 -10.17
CA GLU A 180 13.38 -23.49 -10.85
C GLU A 180 13.25 -23.30 -12.38
N GLU A 181 12.20 -23.86 -12.98
CA GLU A 181 11.90 -23.70 -14.41
C GLU A 181 11.36 -22.31 -14.77
N ARG A 182 10.74 -21.63 -13.79
CA ARG A 182 10.12 -20.31 -13.97
C ARG A 182 10.41 -19.44 -12.75
N PRO A 183 11.65 -18.98 -12.57
CA PRO A 183 12.02 -18.12 -11.45
C PRO A 183 11.41 -16.72 -11.64
N PHE A 184 11.43 -15.93 -10.56
CA PHE A 184 11.19 -14.49 -10.69
C PHE A 184 12.44 -13.82 -11.27
N HIS A 185 12.25 -13.00 -12.30
CA HIS A 185 13.33 -12.19 -12.86
C HIS A 185 13.64 -10.99 -11.96
N ASP A 186 12.62 -10.28 -11.50
CA ASP A 186 12.74 -9.20 -10.51
C ASP A 186 11.66 -9.30 -9.45
N ILE A 187 11.99 -8.82 -8.26
CA ILE A 187 11.03 -8.60 -7.18
C ILE A 187 10.42 -7.20 -7.35
N PRO A 188 9.09 -7.07 -7.51
CA PRO A 188 8.45 -5.76 -7.59
C PRO A 188 8.52 -5.06 -6.23
N ILE A 189 9.35 -4.03 -6.11
CA ILE A 189 9.55 -3.28 -4.86
C ILE A 189 9.32 -1.79 -5.12
N ARG A 190 8.51 -1.14 -4.28
CA ARG A 190 8.36 0.31 -4.24
C ARG A 190 8.85 0.83 -2.89
N LEU A 191 9.85 1.70 -2.91
CA LEU A 191 10.38 2.36 -1.72
C LEU A 191 9.76 3.75 -1.58
N TYR A 192 9.06 3.98 -0.47
CA TYR A 192 8.34 5.19 -0.16
C TYR A 192 9.11 6.04 0.83
N ILE A 193 9.18 7.35 0.54
CA ILE A 193 9.75 8.37 1.42
C ILE A 193 8.68 9.46 1.52
N ASN A 194 8.40 9.92 2.73
CA ASN A 194 7.33 10.89 2.93
C ASN A 194 7.58 12.17 2.11
N GLY A 195 6.54 12.69 1.47
CA GLY A 195 6.62 13.87 0.59
C GLY A 195 7.31 13.65 -0.77
N GLN A 196 7.86 12.48 -1.07
CA GLN A 196 8.56 12.20 -2.34
C GLN A 196 7.79 11.17 -3.21
N PRO A 197 8.06 11.10 -4.52
CA PRO A 197 7.69 9.95 -5.34
C PRO A 197 8.37 8.67 -4.82
N PHE A 198 7.71 7.52 -4.95
CA PHE A 198 8.36 6.26 -4.63
C PHE A 198 9.52 5.97 -5.60
N ARG A 199 10.54 5.28 -5.11
CA ARG A 199 11.66 4.79 -5.93
C ARG A 199 11.41 3.34 -6.32
N GLN A 200 11.62 3.03 -7.59
CA GLN A 200 11.45 1.70 -8.15
C GLN A 200 12.46 1.50 -9.28
N ILE A 201 13.31 0.48 -9.14
CA ILE A 201 14.27 0.02 -10.16
C ILE A 201 14.24 -1.51 -10.20
N PRO A 202 14.78 -2.16 -11.24
CA PRO A 202 14.92 -3.62 -11.28
C PRO A 202 15.63 -4.17 -10.03
N GLN A 203 15.11 -5.27 -9.49
CA GLN A 203 15.60 -5.92 -8.28
C GLN A 203 15.67 -7.43 -8.48
N PRO A 204 16.74 -7.94 -9.13
CA PRO A 204 16.90 -9.38 -9.30
C PRO A 204 17.01 -10.06 -7.93
N PRO A 205 16.38 -11.23 -7.71
CA PRO A 205 16.42 -11.94 -6.44
C PRO A 205 17.77 -12.62 -6.15
N PHE A 206 18.61 -12.80 -7.18
CA PHE A 206 19.95 -13.37 -7.09
C PHE A 206 20.97 -12.42 -7.73
N ASP A 207 22.23 -12.53 -7.33
CA ASP A 207 23.34 -11.80 -7.96
C ASP A 207 23.88 -12.53 -9.20
N GLU A 208 24.97 -12.01 -9.79
CA GLU A 208 25.60 -12.58 -10.98
C GLU A 208 26.22 -13.98 -10.75
N ASN A 209 26.52 -14.33 -9.50
CA ASN A 209 27.04 -15.64 -9.11
C ASN A 209 25.93 -16.63 -8.77
N GLY A 210 24.66 -16.20 -8.77
CA GLY A 210 23.51 -16.99 -8.36
C GLY A 210 23.25 -16.98 -6.86
N GLU A 211 23.94 -16.13 -6.09
CA GLU A 211 23.73 -16.03 -4.64
C GLU A 211 22.49 -15.20 -4.31
N PRO A 212 21.70 -15.58 -3.28
CA PRO A 212 20.49 -14.86 -2.92
C PRO A 212 20.77 -13.41 -2.49
N ARG A 213 20.09 -12.45 -3.12
CA ARG A 213 20.09 -11.06 -2.67
C ARG A 213 19.13 -10.87 -1.50
N THR A 214 19.49 -9.94 -0.62
CA THR A 214 18.71 -9.58 0.57
C THR A 214 18.14 -8.17 0.47
N LEU A 215 17.29 -7.79 1.42
CA LEU A 215 16.77 -6.43 1.54
C LEU A 215 17.89 -5.38 1.56
N SER A 216 18.97 -5.61 2.30
CA SER A 216 20.13 -4.70 2.34
C SER A 216 20.65 -4.39 0.94
N HIS A 217 20.81 -5.42 0.10
CA HIS A 217 21.29 -5.25 -1.27
C HIS A 217 20.30 -4.44 -2.12
N ALA A 218 18.99 -4.64 -1.95
CA ALA A 218 17.99 -3.87 -2.67
C ALA A 218 17.96 -2.40 -2.24
N LEU A 219 18.06 -2.13 -0.94
CA LEU A 219 18.05 -0.77 -0.39
C LEU A 219 19.29 0.03 -0.83
N THR A 220 20.48 -0.59 -0.82
CA THR A 220 21.71 0.05 -1.33
C THR A 220 21.55 0.44 -2.80
N SER A 221 20.86 -0.35 -3.61
CA SER A 221 20.59 -0.01 -5.01
C SER A 221 19.47 1.03 -5.18
N LEU A 222 18.39 0.94 -4.42
CA LEU A 222 17.22 1.85 -4.51
C LEU A 222 17.51 3.25 -3.97
N SER A 223 18.30 3.31 -2.91
CA SER A 223 18.47 4.52 -2.11
C SER A 223 19.73 4.46 -1.23
N PRO A 224 20.93 4.54 -1.84
CA PRO A 224 22.18 4.53 -1.08
C PRO A 224 22.25 5.68 -0.07
N ASP A 225 21.67 6.83 -0.41
CA ASP A 225 21.54 8.03 0.44
C ASP A 225 20.83 7.77 1.78
N LEU A 226 19.79 6.93 1.80
CA LEU A 226 19.07 6.61 3.04
C LEU A 226 19.81 5.58 3.89
N VAL A 227 20.48 4.63 3.23
CA VAL A 227 21.28 3.60 3.91
C VAL A 227 22.50 4.23 4.57
N GLU A 228 23.22 5.10 3.88
CA GLU A 228 24.37 5.83 4.41
C GLU A 228 24.00 6.78 5.57
N ASN A 229 22.79 7.35 5.55
CA ASN A 229 22.31 8.18 6.64
C ASN A 229 22.17 7.39 7.96
N GLY A 230 21.78 6.12 7.89
CA GLY A 230 21.67 5.22 9.05
C GLY A 230 20.53 5.55 10.02
N LYS A 231 19.78 6.64 9.81
CA LYS A 231 18.66 7.07 10.67
C LYS A 231 17.29 6.60 10.18
N TYR A 232 17.23 5.75 9.15
CA TYR A 232 15.97 5.28 8.58
C TYR A 232 15.69 3.84 8.98
N ARG A 233 14.47 3.60 9.44
CA ARG A 233 13.88 2.26 9.53
C ARG A 233 13.07 1.97 8.28
N PHE A 234 13.14 0.72 7.82
CA PHE A 234 12.43 0.25 6.63
C PHE A 234 11.29 -0.66 7.05
N ILE A 235 10.06 -0.25 6.75
CA ILE A 235 8.84 -0.86 7.27
C ILE A 235 8.01 -1.41 6.12
N SER A 236 7.41 -2.58 6.32
CA SER A 236 6.31 -3.05 5.48
C SER A 236 5.27 -3.73 6.36
N HIS A 237 3.99 -3.52 6.08
CA HIS A 237 2.87 -4.07 6.86
C HIS A 237 2.97 -3.75 8.37
N GLY A 238 3.51 -2.57 8.72
CA GLY A 238 3.68 -2.13 10.10
C GLY A 238 4.82 -2.78 10.87
N ILE A 239 5.65 -3.60 10.24
CA ILE A 239 6.82 -4.22 10.88
C ILE A 239 8.14 -3.73 10.25
N THR A 240 9.16 -3.54 11.08
CA THR A 240 10.52 -3.26 10.59
C THR A 240 11.07 -4.52 9.93
N LEU A 241 11.56 -4.38 8.70
CA LEU A 241 12.11 -5.49 7.94
C LEU A 241 13.58 -5.73 8.31
N PRO A 242 13.98 -6.98 8.65
CA PRO A 242 15.38 -7.33 8.80
C PRO A 242 16.14 -7.19 7.46
N LEU A 243 17.33 -6.58 7.49
CA LEU A 243 18.12 -6.28 6.28
C LEU A 243 18.65 -7.54 5.58
N GLU A 244 18.79 -8.63 6.31
CA GLU A 244 19.17 -9.96 5.85
C GLU A 244 18.02 -10.73 5.17
N THR A 245 16.78 -10.21 5.20
CA THR A 245 15.63 -10.91 4.62
C THR A 245 15.84 -11.15 3.12
N PRO A 246 15.74 -12.41 2.63
CA PRO A 246 15.89 -12.71 1.22
C PRO A 246 14.83 -12.02 0.35
N LEU A 247 15.23 -11.44 -0.79
CA LEU A 247 14.30 -10.74 -1.67
C LEU A 247 13.19 -11.65 -2.21
N ILE A 248 13.52 -12.90 -2.49
CA ILE A 248 12.53 -13.89 -2.95
C ILE A 248 11.43 -14.14 -1.91
N TYR A 249 11.79 -14.11 -0.61
CA TYR A 249 10.84 -14.27 0.47
C TYR A 249 9.93 -13.04 0.57
N LEU A 250 10.49 -11.83 0.51
CA LEU A 250 9.70 -10.59 0.47
C LEU A 250 8.71 -10.61 -0.69
N GLY A 251 9.19 -10.94 -1.89
CA GLY A 251 8.37 -10.97 -3.10
C GLY A 251 7.23 -11.98 -3.04
N LYS A 252 7.41 -13.14 -2.40
CA LYS A 252 6.38 -14.18 -2.31
C LYS A 252 5.38 -13.96 -1.19
N ASN A 253 5.85 -13.44 -0.04
CA ASN A 253 5.11 -13.51 1.21
C ASN A 253 4.73 -12.14 1.79
N LEU A 254 5.39 -11.04 1.39
CA LEU A 254 5.10 -9.69 1.87
C LEU A 254 4.50 -8.76 0.80
N ALA A 255 4.32 -9.25 -0.42
CA ALA A 255 3.66 -8.46 -1.46
C ALA A 255 2.21 -8.16 -1.07
N TYR A 256 1.78 -6.93 -1.36
CA TYR A 256 0.38 -6.53 -1.27
C TYR A 256 -0.44 -7.21 -2.39
N PRO A 257 -1.78 -7.11 -2.37
CA PRO A 257 -2.61 -7.67 -3.44
C PRO A 257 -2.29 -7.14 -4.84
N ASP A 258 -1.69 -5.96 -4.97
CA ASP A 258 -1.20 -5.42 -6.23
C ASP A 258 0.13 -6.05 -6.71
N ASN A 259 0.63 -7.06 -5.98
CA ASN A 259 1.84 -7.83 -6.21
C ASN A 259 3.15 -7.02 -6.06
N PHE A 260 3.10 -5.85 -5.42
CA PHE A 260 4.28 -5.09 -5.02
C PHE A 260 4.59 -5.27 -3.54
N VAL A 261 5.88 -5.35 -3.21
CA VAL A 261 6.37 -5.16 -1.85
C VAL A 261 6.53 -3.65 -1.64
N HIS A 262 5.66 -3.09 -0.81
CA HIS A 262 5.73 -1.67 -0.45
C HIS A 262 6.57 -1.50 0.81
N ILE A 263 7.64 -0.72 0.71
CA ILE A 263 8.59 -0.47 1.80
C ILE A 263 8.60 1.01 2.14
N CYS A 264 8.31 1.38 3.37
CA CYS A 264 8.34 2.76 3.84
C CYS A 264 9.67 3.03 4.55
N ALA A 265 10.42 4.03 4.09
CA ALA A 265 11.55 4.57 4.83
C ALA A 265 11.06 5.68 5.77
N VAL A 266 11.16 5.45 7.07
CA VAL A 266 10.72 6.38 8.12
C VAL A 266 11.92 6.72 8.99
N MET A 267 12.09 8.00 9.32
CA MET A 267 13.17 8.40 10.23
C MET A 267 12.93 7.82 11.62
N ASP A 268 14.00 7.30 12.21
CA ASP A 268 14.02 6.89 13.60
C ASP A 268 14.28 8.12 14.47
N ASN A 269 13.21 8.64 15.07
CA ASN A 269 13.30 9.80 15.97
C ASN A 269 13.80 9.40 17.38
N SER A 270 14.25 8.16 17.57
CA SER A 270 14.75 7.61 18.83
C SER A 270 16.26 7.83 19.05
N ALA A 271 16.93 8.57 18.16
CA ALA A 271 18.38 8.81 18.17
C ALA A 271 18.75 10.25 18.53
#